data_AF-A0A2V9XF55-F1
#
_entry.id   AF-A0A2V9XF55-F1
#
_cell.length_a   1.000
_cell.length_b   1.000
_cell.length_c   1.000
_cell.angle_alpha   90.00
_cell.angle_beta   90.00
_cell.angle_gamma   90.00
#
_symmetry.space_group_name_H-M   'P 1'
#
loop_
_entity.id
_entity.type
_entity.pdbx_description
1 polymer ?
#
loop_
_entity_poly.entity_id
_entity_poly.type
_entity_poly.pdbx_seq_one_letter_code
_entity_poly.pdbx_strand_id
1 'polypeptide(L)'
;MGLFSWFADTLRHYPEIAIFLTLAFGYYFGKFTFKGLGLGSVTATLLAGVLIGQLGITISQPLKATVFLLFLFAVGYGVGPQFVRGVAKDGVPQALFAVVQCLLCLAVPIIIVKLAGYDLGYAA
;
A
#
# COMPACT_ATOMS: atom_id res chain seq x y z
N MET A 1 20.36 -29.10 -6.79
CA MET A 1 19.46 -28.06 -6.24
C MET A 1 19.01 -27.21 -7.41
N GLY A 2 17.71 -27.12 -7.72
CA GLY A 2 17.23 -26.35 -8.86
C GLY A 2 17.35 -24.85 -8.62
N LEU A 3 17.49 -24.06 -9.70
CA LEU A 3 17.58 -22.59 -9.62
C LEU A 3 16.40 -21.98 -8.84
N PHE A 4 15.19 -22.48 -9.08
CA PHE A 4 13.97 -22.01 -8.41
C PHE A 4 13.97 -22.33 -6.91
N SER A 5 14.37 -23.53 -6.51
CA SER A 5 14.48 -23.89 -5.09
C SER A 5 15.51 -23.02 -4.37
N TRP A 6 16.67 -22.80 -4.99
CA TRP A 6 17.70 -21.93 -4.42
C TRP A 6 17.21 -20.48 -4.23
N PHE A 7 16.49 -19.97 -5.22
CA PHE A 7 15.92 -18.62 -5.16
C PHE A 7 14.86 -18.49 -4.05
N ALA A 8 13.93 -19.44 -3.99
CA ALA A 8 12.89 -19.47 -2.96
C ALA A 8 13.49 -19.61 -1.56
N ASP A 9 14.48 -20.48 -1.37
CA ASP A 9 15.14 -20.69 -0.07
C ASP A 9 15.95 -19.45 0.35
N THR A 10 16.58 -18.76 -0.60
CA THR A 10 17.27 -17.50 -0.35
C THR A 10 16.31 -16.43 0.16
N LEU A 11 15.15 -16.26 -0.48
CA LEU A 11 14.13 -15.28 -0.06
C LEU A 11 13.49 -15.64 1.29
N ARG A 12 13.42 -16.93 1.63
CA ARG A 12 12.97 -17.38 2.96
C ARG A 12 14.00 -17.08 4.03
N HIS A 13 15.28 -17.24 3.72
CA HIS A 13 16.36 -16.98 4.67
C HIS A 13 16.61 -15.48 4.90
N TYR A 14 16.38 -14.66 3.86
CA TYR A 14 16.52 -13.20 3.90
C TYR A 14 15.22 -12.49 3.45
N PRO A 15 14.17 -12.48 4.30
CA PRO A 15 12.87 -11.89 3.96
C PRO A 15 12.93 -10.40 3.59
N GLU A 16 13.91 -9.66 4.07
CA GLU A 16 14.16 -8.26 3.72
C GLU A 16 14.39 -8.08 2.21
N ILE A 17 15.06 -9.04 1.57
CA ILE A 17 15.28 -9.02 0.12
C ILE A 17 13.94 -9.16 -0.61
N ALA A 18 13.04 -10.00 -0.11
CA ALA A 18 11.71 -10.17 -0.69
C ALA A 18 10.88 -8.87 -0.62
N ILE A 19 11.01 -8.10 0.46
CA ILE A 19 10.35 -6.80 0.61
C ILE A 19 10.90 -5.80 -0.43
N PHE A 20 12.23 -5.68 -0.55
CA PHE A 20 12.83 -4.80 -1.55
C PHE A 20 12.54 -5.23 -2.98
N LEU A 21 12.50 -6.54 -3.26
CA LEU A 21 12.13 -7.10 -4.55
C LEU A 21 10.67 -6.76 -4.92
N THR A 22 9.76 -6.87 -3.94
CA THR A 22 8.36 -6.47 -4.08
C THR A 22 8.23 -5.00 -4.46
N LEU A 23 8.97 -4.12 -3.77
CA LEU A 23 9.01 -2.70 -4.10
C LEU A 23 9.62 -2.45 -5.47
N ALA A 24 10.74 -3.09 -5.81
CA ALA A 24 11.42 -2.93 -7.09
C ALA A 24 10.49 -3.28 -8.26
N PHE A 25 9.83 -4.43 -8.21
CA PHE A 25 8.86 -4.81 -9.24
C PHE A 25 7.64 -3.90 -9.24
N GLY A 26 7.11 -3.54 -8.07
CA GLY A 26 5.97 -2.63 -7.98
C GLY A 26 6.22 -1.26 -8.61
N TYR A 27 7.37 -0.65 -8.35
CA TYR A 27 7.75 0.62 -8.96
C TYR A 27 8.13 0.50 -10.43
N TYR A 28 8.73 -0.61 -10.84
CA TYR A 28 9.04 -0.86 -12.24
C TYR A 28 7.75 -1.02 -13.05
N PHE A 29 6.88 -1.93 -12.62
CA PHE A 29 5.66 -2.25 -13.35
C PHE A 29 4.56 -1.19 -13.20
N GLY A 30 4.52 -0.50 -12.07
CA GLY A 30 3.52 0.55 -11.81
C GLY A 30 3.64 1.78 -12.71
N LYS A 31 4.78 1.94 -13.41
CA LYS A 31 4.97 2.99 -14.42
C LYS A 31 4.36 2.66 -15.77
N PHE A 32 4.10 1.37 -16.07
CA PHE A 32 3.48 1.01 -17.33
C PHE A 32 2.02 1.45 -17.32
N THR A 33 1.67 2.18 -18.37
CA THR A 33 0.32 2.66 -18.63
C THR A 33 -0.14 2.04 -19.94
N PHE A 34 -1.30 1.41 -19.94
CA PHE A 34 -1.90 0.86 -21.13
C PHE A 34 -3.21 1.59 -21.43
N LYS A 35 -3.30 2.25 -22.59
CA LYS A 35 -4.49 3.00 -23.03
C LYS A 35 -4.99 4.05 -22.02
N GLY A 36 -4.07 4.72 -21.33
CA GLY A 36 -4.40 5.74 -20.32
C GLY A 36 -4.74 5.18 -18.94
N LEU A 37 -4.87 3.86 -18.78
CA LEU A 37 -5.02 3.19 -17.50
C LEU A 37 -3.64 2.73 -17.00
N GLY A 38 -3.15 3.39 -15.96
CA GLY A 38 -1.94 2.98 -15.25
C GLY A 38 -2.30 2.13 -14.03
N LEU A 39 -1.58 1.04 -13.81
CA LEU A 39 -1.71 0.24 -12.57
C LEU A 39 -1.38 1.09 -11.33
N GLY A 40 -0.40 1.99 -11.46
CA GLY A 40 0.15 2.76 -10.35
C GLY A 40 1.15 1.93 -9.54
N SER A 41 2.13 2.61 -8.94
CA SER A 41 3.17 1.98 -8.13
C SER A 41 2.60 1.21 -6.93
N VAL A 42 1.57 1.74 -6.27
CA VAL A 42 0.94 1.12 -5.10
C VAL A 42 0.30 -0.22 -5.48
N THR A 43 -0.61 -0.23 -6.44
CA THR A 43 -1.31 -1.45 -6.88
C THR A 43 -0.33 -2.50 -7.41
N ALA A 44 0.64 -2.10 -8.24
CA ALA A 44 1.65 -3.01 -8.75
C ALA A 44 2.54 -3.60 -7.65
N THR A 45 2.87 -2.82 -6.62
CA THR A 45 3.61 -3.31 -5.44
C THR A 45 2.81 -4.34 -4.65
N LEU A 46 1.51 -4.10 -4.44
CA LEU A 46 0.64 -5.05 -3.75
C LEU A 46 0.54 -6.37 -4.52
N LEU A 47 0.35 -6.30 -5.85
CA LEU A 47 0.31 -7.49 -6.69
C LEU A 47 1.64 -8.26 -6.67
N ALA A 48 2.78 -7.56 -6.78
CA ALA A 48 4.10 -8.18 -6.64
C ALA A 48 4.26 -8.86 -5.27
N GLY A 49 3.75 -8.24 -4.20
CA GLY A 49 3.78 -8.80 -2.85
C GLY A 49 2.94 -10.06 -2.72
N VAL A 50 1.75 -10.09 -3.32
CA VAL A 50 0.90 -11.30 -3.36
C VAL A 50 1.61 -12.44 -4.09
N LEU A 51 2.25 -12.16 -5.24
CA LEU A 51 2.96 -13.16 -6.04
C LEU A 51 4.20 -13.70 -5.33
N ILE A 52 5.06 -12.83 -4.80
CA ILE A 52 6.28 -13.23 -4.08
C ILE A 52 5.92 -13.94 -2.77
N GLY A 53 4.87 -13.48 -2.09
CA GLY A 53 4.38 -14.07 -0.84
C GLY A 53 3.95 -15.53 -0.97
N GLN A 54 3.57 -16.00 -2.16
CA GLN A 54 3.24 -17.41 -2.41
C GLN A 54 4.42 -18.36 -2.15
N LEU A 55 5.65 -17.86 -2.07
CA LEU A 55 6.84 -18.66 -1.75
C LEU A 55 6.91 -19.09 -0.27
N GLY A 56 5.96 -18.68 0.57
CA GLY A 56 5.91 -19.05 1.99
C GLY A 56 6.94 -18.29 2.84
N ILE A 57 7.18 -17.02 2.51
CA ILE A 57 8.16 -16.17 3.20
C ILE A 57 7.54 -15.64 4.48
N THR A 58 8.15 -15.97 5.62
CA THR A 58 7.73 -15.49 6.94
C THR A 58 8.51 -14.24 7.34
N ILE A 59 7.82 -13.11 7.52
CA ILE A 59 8.44 -11.86 7.97
C ILE A 59 8.27 -11.73 9.48
N SER A 60 9.39 -11.64 10.21
CA SER A 60 9.37 -11.46 11.66
C SER A 60 8.78 -10.11 12.06
N GLN A 61 8.17 -10.04 13.24
CA GLN A 61 7.54 -8.81 13.72
C GLN A 61 8.54 -7.64 13.86
N PRO A 62 9.77 -7.83 14.36
CA PRO A 62 10.77 -6.76 14.38
C PRO A 62 11.12 -6.25 12.99
N LEU A 63 11.34 -7.14 12.01
CA LEU A 63 11.67 -6.74 10.64
C LEU A 63 10.55 -5.92 10.00
N LYS A 64 9.30 -6.37 10.18
CA LYS A 64 8.11 -5.63 9.71
C LYS A 64 8.06 -4.22 10.31
N ALA A 65 8.25 -4.10 11.62
CA ALA A 65 8.24 -2.81 12.30
C ALA A 65 9.39 -1.91 11.83
N THR A 66 10.60 -2.44 11.69
CA THR A 66 11.77 -1.67 11.24
C THR A 66 11.59 -1.15 9.82
N VAL A 67 11.16 -1.98 8.87
CA VAL A 67 10.97 -1.54 7.48
C VAL A 67 9.83 -0.53 7.37
N PHE A 68 8.74 -0.75 8.12
CA PHE A 68 7.65 0.22 8.21
C PHE A 68 8.12 1.56 8.79
N LEU A 69 8.95 1.53 9.84
CA LEU A 69 9.49 2.74 10.46
C LEU A 69 10.45 3.48 9.53
N LEU A 70 11.30 2.77 8.78
CA LEU A 70 12.15 3.36 7.74
C LEU A 70 11.30 4.04 6.66
N PHE A 71 10.21 3.40 6.24
CA PHE A 71 9.25 3.99 5.30
C PHE A 71 8.58 5.25 5.88
N LEU A 72 8.05 5.19 7.10
CA LEU A 72 7.44 6.34 7.80
C LEU A 72 8.42 7.48 7.96
N PHE A 73 9.67 7.18 8.30
CA PHE A 73 10.73 8.17 8.42
C PHE A 73 11.04 8.83 7.07
N ALA A 74 11.26 8.04 6.03
CA ALA A 74 11.57 8.56 4.69
C ALA A 74 10.43 9.40 4.13
N VAL A 75 9.18 8.92 4.24
CA VAL A 75 8.00 9.68 3.84
C VAL A 75 7.88 10.94 4.69
N GLY A 76 7.92 10.82 6.02
CA GLY A 76 7.80 11.93 6.95
C GLY A 76 8.83 13.03 6.72
N TYR A 77 10.08 12.67 6.42
CA TYR A 77 11.12 13.63 6.08
C TYR A 77 10.85 14.33 4.73
N GLY A 78 10.40 13.57 3.73
CA GLY A 78 10.16 14.09 2.37
C GLY A 78 8.89 14.92 2.23
N VAL A 79 7.83 14.59 2.98
CA VAL A 79 6.52 15.28 2.91
C VAL A 79 6.25 16.21 4.09
N GLY A 80 7.04 16.13 5.16
CA GLY A 80 6.83 16.89 6.40
C GLY A 80 6.81 18.40 6.19
N PRO A 81 7.84 19.02 5.58
CA PRO A 81 7.85 20.45 5.31
C PRO A 81 6.68 20.92 4.42
N GLN A 82 6.28 20.10 3.45
CA GLN A 82 5.17 20.35 2.52
C GLN A 82 3.83 20.26 3.23
N PHE A 83 3.67 19.28 4.12
CA PHE A 83 2.50 19.15 4.97
C PHE A 83 2.32 20.37 5.88
N VAL A 84 3.37 20.79 6.60
CA VAL A 84 3.29 21.97 7.49
C VAL A 84 2.96 23.23 6.70
N ARG A 85 3.61 23.44 5.55
CA ARG A 85 3.31 24.58 4.66
C ARG A 85 1.87 24.54 4.12
N GLY A 86 1.37 23.36 3.77
CA GLY A 86 -0.01 23.16 3.34
C GLY A 86 -1.01 23.51 4.43
N VAL A 87 -0.81 22.99 5.64
CA VAL A 87 -1.67 23.28 6.80
C VAL A 87 -1.65 24.76 7.16
N ALA A 88 -0.47 25.40 7.15
CA ALA A 88 -0.33 26.81 7.47
C ALA A 88 -1.06 27.74 6.49
N LYS A 89 -1.20 27.33 5.22
CA LYS A 89 -1.85 28.13 4.18
C LYS A 89 -3.35 27.81 4.06
N ASP A 90 -3.70 26.54 3.94
CA ASP A 90 -5.03 26.06 3.54
C ASP A 90 -5.54 24.88 4.41
N GLY A 91 -5.02 24.75 5.65
CA GLY A 91 -5.30 23.59 6.50
C GLY A 91 -6.76 23.42 6.91
N VAL A 92 -7.50 24.51 7.11
CA VAL A 92 -8.93 24.46 7.49
C VAL A 92 -9.80 23.91 6.34
N PRO A 93 -9.72 24.43 5.10
CA PRO A 93 -10.39 23.81 3.95
C PRO A 93 -10.02 22.33 3.75
N GLN A 94 -8.74 21.96 3.93
CA GLN A 94 -8.29 20.58 3.78
C GLN A 94 -8.84 19.65 4.87
N ALA A 95 -8.92 20.12 6.12
CA ALA A 95 -9.52 19.37 7.21
C ALA A 95 -11.03 19.15 6.99
N LEU A 96 -11.75 20.20 6.56
CA LEU A 96 -13.17 20.08 6.22
C LEU A 96 -13.40 19.11 5.07
N PHE A 97 -12.58 19.19 4.02
CA PHE A 97 -12.65 18.26 2.91
C PHE A 97 -12.41 16.81 3.36
N ALA A 98 -11.42 16.58 4.23
CA ALA A 98 -11.15 15.25 4.78
C ALA A 98 -12.36 14.70 5.59
N VAL A 99 -13.01 15.53 6.41
CA VAL A 99 -14.21 15.14 7.15
C VAL A 99 -15.36 14.79 6.20
N VAL A 100 -15.63 15.63 5.20
CA VAL A 100 -16.67 15.38 4.19
C VAL A 100 -16.38 14.07 3.45
N GLN A 101 -15.12 13.86 3.03
CA GLN A 101 -14.72 12.65 2.35
C GLN A 101 -14.91 11.40 3.22
N CYS A 102 -14.50 11.45 4.49
CA CYS A 102 -14.72 10.34 5.43
C CYS A 102 -16.21 10.00 5.59
N LEU A 103 -17.06 11.02 5.73
CA LEU A 103 -18.51 10.81 5.85
C LEU A 103 -19.10 10.19 4.58
N LEU A 104 -18.68 10.64 3.40
CA LEU A 104 -19.14 10.09 2.12
C LEU A 104 -18.63 8.66 1.90
N CYS A 105 -17.34 8.40 2.15
CA CYS A 105 -16.75 7.07 2.03
C CYS A 105 -17.39 6.05 2.97
N LEU A 106 -17.93 6.49 4.13
CA LEU A 106 -18.68 5.63 5.03
C LEU A 106 -20.16 5.49 4.60
N ALA A 107 -20.82 6.61 4.30
CA ALA A 107 -22.25 6.61 4.02
C ALA A 107 -22.62 5.90 2.72
N VAL A 108 -21.85 6.11 1.65
CA VAL A 108 -22.14 5.55 0.31
C VAL A 108 -22.20 4.02 0.32
N PRO A 109 -21.18 3.26 0.76
CA PRO A 109 -21.25 1.80 0.77
C PRO A 109 -22.34 1.27 1.69
N ILE A 110 -22.59 1.90 2.84
CA ILE A 110 -23.70 1.53 3.75
C ILE A 110 -25.05 1.67 3.06
N ILE A 111 -25.28 2.79 2.35
CA ILE A 111 -26.53 3.02 1.62
C ILE A 111 -26.69 1.98 0.50
N ILE A 112 -25.63 1.74 -0.28
CA ILE A 112 -25.66 0.77 -1.39
C ILE A 112 -25.98 -0.63 -0.87
N VAL A 113 -25.32 -1.08 0.18
CA VAL A 113 -25.52 -2.41 0.78
C VAL A 113 -26.95 -2.56 1.31
N LYS A 114 -27.49 -1.53 1.97
CA LYS A 114 -28.89 -1.54 2.43
C LYS A 114 -29.89 -1.57 1.27
N LEU A 115 -29.65 -0.81 0.20
CA LEU A 115 -30.52 -0.80 -0.98
C LEU A 115 -30.46 -2.11 -1.76
N ALA A 116 -29.29 -2.74 -1.81
CA ALA A 116 -29.08 -4.03 -2.47
C ALA A 116 -29.54 -5.23 -1.60
N GLY A 117 -29.96 -5.00 -0.35
CA GLY A 117 -30.41 -6.05 0.56
C GLY A 117 -29.27 -6.92 1.11
N TYR A 118 -28.03 -6.44 1.07
CA TYR A 118 -26.87 -7.14 1.61
C TYR A 118 -26.68 -6.84 3.10
N ASP A 119 -25.98 -7.72 3.79
CA ASP A 119 -25.57 -7.52 5.18
C ASP A 119 -24.53 -6.39 5.30
N LEU A 120 -24.54 -5.64 6.41
CA LEU A 120 -23.58 -4.56 6.64
C LEU A 120 -22.11 -5.02 6.58
N GLY A 121 -21.82 -6.29 6.84
CA GLY A 121 -20.47 -6.85 6.68
C GLY A 121 -19.89 -6.70 5.27
N TYR A 122 -20.75 -6.59 4.24
CA TYR A 122 -20.33 -6.36 2.86
C TYR A 122 -20.04 -4.88 2.53
N ALA A 123 -20.28 -3.95 3.46
CA ALA A 123 -20.01 -2.52 3.28
C ALA A 123 -18.59 -2.09 3.74
N ALA A 124 -17.81 -3.04 4.29
CA ALA A 124 -16.48 -2.81 4.87
C ALA A 124 -15.34 -2.84 3.84
#